data_AF-A0A415ITQ2-F1
#
_entry.id   AF-A0A415ITQ2-F1
#
_cell.length_a   1.000
_cell.length_b   1.000
_cell.length_c   1.000
_cell.angle_alpha   90.00
_cell.angle_beta   90.00
_cell.angle_gamma   90.00
#
_symmetry.space_group_name_H-M   'P 1'
#
loop_
_entity.id
_entity.type
_entity.pdbx_description
1 polymer ?
#
loop_
_entity_poly.entity_id
_entity_poly.type
_entity_poly.pdbx_seq_one_letter_code
_entity_poly.pdbx_strand_id
1 'polypeptide(L)'
;MEKSISYINLSWAVVGIIDKDARTSLSSMTRAHEPVRETVERYVLGYMGFWNIAFIRKETLNECHDGRIIQKAKESIERYVASHPPAATLPRFYIVFLNQPQIGCDADSLSDVFCM
;
A
#
# COMPACT_ATOMS: atom_id res chain seq x y z
N MET A 1 -3.07 -19.53 12.05
CA MET A 1 -4.17 -18.66 11.58
C MET A 1 -3.58 -17.83 10.45
N GLU A 2 -3.81 -18.24 9.20
CA GLU A 2 -3.33 -17.50 8.03
C GLU A 2 -3.98 -16.12 8.04
N LYS A 3 -3.19 -15.08 8.30
CA LYS A 3 -3.67 -13.70 8.15
C LYS A 3 -3.77 -13.45 6.65
N SER A 4 -4.98 -13.49 6.11
CA SER A 4 -5.22 -13.21 4.69
C SER A 4 -4.93 -11.73 4.42
N ILE A 5 -3.99 -11.47 3.51
CA ILE A 5 -3.67 -10.12 3.04
C ILE A 5 -4.69 -9.78 1.96
N SER A 6 -5.36 -8.63 2.11
CA SER A 6 -6.20 -8.06 1.06
C SER A 6 -5.41 -7.02 0.29
N TYR A 7 -5.66 -6.88 -1.01
CA TYR A 7 -4.91 -5.95 -1.88
C TYR A 7 -5.82 -4.91 -2.49
N ILE A 8 -5.35 -3.66 -2.48
CA ILE A 8 -5.93 -2.54 -3.22
C ILE A 8 -4.89 -2.05 -4.22
N ASN A 9 -5.25 -2.04 -5.50
CA ASN A 9 -4.42 -1.49 -6.56
C ASN A 9 -4.77 0.00 -6.74
N LEU A 10 -3.81 0.86 -6.42
CA LEU A 10 -3.82 2.26 -6.82
C LEU A 10 -3.22 2.38 -8.22
N SER A 11 -3.38 3.52 -8.90
CA SER A 11 -2.76 3.70 -10.22
C SER A 11 -1.24 3.73 -10.15
N TRP A 12 -0.64 3.98 -8.97
CA TRP A 12 0.79 4.19 -8.77
C TRP A 12 1.42 3.29 -7.70
N ALA A 13 0.62 2.49 -7.00
CA ALA A 13 1.05 1.61 -5.92
C ALA A 13 0.15 0.38 -5.75
N VAL A 14 0.68 -0.66 -5.13
CA VAL A 14 -0.10 -1.73 -4.53
C VAL A 14 -0.07 -1.57 -3.01
N VAL A 15 -1.26 -1.64 -2.39
CA VAL A 15 -1.42 -1.58 -0.94
C VAL A 15 -1.94 -2.93 -0.45
N GLY A 16 -1.13 -3.63 0.33
CA GLY A 16 -1.52 -4.82 1.08
C GLY A 16 -2.06 -4.42 2.45
N ILE A 17 -3.20 -4.98 2.84
CA ILE A 17 -3.90 -4.64 4.07
C ILE A 17 -4.09 -5.93 4.87
N ILE A 18 -3.51 -5.94 6.05
CA ILE A 18 -3.75 -6.97 7.06
C ILE A 18 -4.65 -6.34 8.12
N ASP A 19 -5.95 -6.60 8.01
CA ASP A 19 -6.92 -6.19 9.01
C ASP A 19 -7.26 -7.39 9.91
N LYS A 20 -6.95 -7.28 11.20
CA LYS A 20 -7.33 -8.30 12.18
C LYS A 20 -8.81 -8.16 12.57
N ASP A 21 -9.38 -6.97 12.40
CA ASP A 21 -10.78 -6.61 12.67
C ASP A 21 -11.39 -5.98 11.41
N ALA A 22 -11.45 -6.80 10.34
CA ALA A 22 -11.86 -6.51 8.95
C ALA A 22 -13.14 -5.70 8.71
N ARG A 23 -13.85 -5.30 9.78
CA ARG A 23 -15.12 -4.57 9.72
C ARG A 23 -15.08 -3.18 10.34
N THR A 24 -14.05 -2.80 11.10
CA THR A 24 -14.10 -1.57 11.92
C THR A 24 -13.08 -0.51 11.51
N SER A 25 -11.89 -0.90 11.06
CA SER A 25 -10.83 0.09 10.86
C SER A 25 -10.95 0.82 9.53
N LEU A 26 -11.05 0.10 8.41
CA LEU A 26 -11.30 0.73 7.10
C LEU A 26 -12.63 1.47 7.07
N SER A 27 -13.69 0.87 7.60
CA SER A 27 -15.02 1.49 7.64
C SER A 27 -15.07 2.77 8.47
N SER A 28 -14.29 2.88 9.54
CA SER A 28 -14.16 4.12 10.32
C SER A 28 -13.48 5.26 9.54
N MET A 29 -12.70 4.93 8.51
CA MET A 29 -11.97 5.88 7.68
C MET A 29 -12.72 6.26 6.40
N THR A 30 -13.67 5.42 5.97
CA THR A 30 -14.48 5.62 4.77
C THR A 30 -15.44 6.79 4.96
N ARG A 31 -15.41 7.76 4.03
CA ARG A 31 -16.45 8.80 3.98
C ARG A 31 -17.72 8.25 3.36
N ALA A 32 -18.87 8.83 3.68
CA ALA A 32 -20.15 8.39 3.10
C ALA A 32 -20.07 8.40 1.56
N HIS A 33 -20.41 7.26 0.94
CA HIS A 33 -20.37 7.03 -0.51
C HIS A 33 -18.98 7.07 -1.17
N GLU A 34 -17.89 7.07 -0.40
CA GLU A 34 -16.52 7.00 -0.93
C GLU A 34 -16.13 5.54 -1.23
N PRO A 35 -15.62 5.22 -2.44
CA PRO A 35 -15.05 3.91 -2.73
C PRO A 35 -13.89 3.56 -1.79
N VAL A 36 -13.75 2.28 -1.43
CA VAL A 36 -12.65 1.79 -0.58
C VAL A 36 -11.28 2.18 -1.14
N ARG A 37 -11.12 2.14 -2.47
CA ARG A 37 -9.88 2.55 -3.14
C ARG A 37 -9.50 3.99 -2.84
N GLU A 38 -10.45 4.91 -2.89
CA GLU A 38 -10.24 6.33 -2.62
C GLU A 38 -9.96 6.58 -1.13
N THR A 39 -10.66 5.85 -0.26
CA THR A 39 -10.40 5.88 1.19
C THR A 39 -8.96 5.47 1.50
N VAL A 40 -8.50 4.36 0.92
CA VAL A 40 -7.13 3.84 1.10
C VAL A 40 -6.11 4.81 0.51
N GLU A 41 -6.33 5.28 -0.72
CA GLU A 41 -5.42 6.24 -1.36
C GLU A 41 -5.24 7.50 -0.52
N ARG A 42 -6.35 8.08 -0.03
CA ARG A 42 -6.34 9.27 0.83
C ARG A 42 -5.58 9.04 2.13
N TYR A 43 -5.75 7.88 2.76
CA TYR A 43 -5.04 7.54 3.99
C TYR A 43 -3.55 7.37 3.76
N VAL A 44 -3.17 6.61 2.73
CA VAL A 44 -1.77 6.38 2.36
C VAL A 44 -1.06 7.69 2.04
N LEU A 45 -1.68 8.56 1.22
CA LEU A 45 -1.12 9.87 0.90
C LEU A 45 -0.98 10.74 2.17
N GLY A 46 -1.97 10.71 3.06
CA GLY A 46 -1.90 11.41 4.35
C GLY A 46 -0.75 10.92 5.24
N TYR A 47 -0.54 9.60 5.30
CA TYR A 47 0.55 8.99 6.07
C TYR A 47 1.92 9.33 5.47
N MET A 48 2.08 9.21 4.15
CA MET A 48 3.28 9.64 3.44
C MET A 48 3.60 11.12 3.69
N GLY A 49 2.56 11.97 3.69
CA GLY A 49 2.67 13.39 4.03
C GLY A 49 3.14 13.62 5.47
N PHE A 50 2.55 12.91 6.44
CA PHE A 50 2.88 13.03 7.86
C PHE A 50 4.32 12.64 8.17
N TRP A 51 4.83 11.55 7.58
CA TRP A 51 6.18 11.04 7.83
C TRP A 51 7.27 11.77 7.04
N ASN A 52 6.97 12.89 6.38
CA ASN A 52 7.92 13.62 5.54
C ASN A 52 8.60 12.74 4.47
N ILE A 53 7.91 11.69 4.00
CA ILE A 53 8.21 11.04 2.70
C ILE A 53 7.70 11.95 1.55
N ALA A 54 7.21 13.14 1.90
CA ALA A 54 6.53 14.18 1.14
C ALA A 54 7.37 14.91 0.06
N PHE A 55 8.26 14.21 -0.66
CA PHE A 55 8.80 14.72 -1.92
C PHE A 55 7.89 14.43 -3.11
N ILE A 56 6.90 13.56 -2.94
CA ILE A 56 6.08 13.05 -4.04
C ILE A 56 4.69 13.70 -3.97
N ARG A 57 4.44 14.64 -4.88
CA ARG A 57 3.07 15.11 -5.11
C ARG A 57 2.30 14.02 -5.84
N LYS A 58 1.00 13.83 -5.56
CA LYS A 58 0.19 12.82 -6.27
C LYS A 58 0.28 12.99 -7.78
N GLU A 59 0.27 14.24 -8.24
CA GLU A 59 0.38 14.60 -9.66
C GLU A 59 1.73 14.20 -10.30
N THR A 60 2.75 13.90 -9.49
CA THR A 60 4.08 13.47 -9.94
C THR A 60 4.27 11.96 -9.91
N LEU A 61 3.26 11.20 -9.48
CA LEU A 61 3.30 9.75 -9.47
C LEU A 61 3.00 9.21 -10.87
N ASN A 62 3.89 8.36 -11.38
CA ASN A 62 3.65 7.67 -12.63
C ASN A 62 2.55 6.62 -12.45
N GLU A 63 1.60 6.58 -13.36
CA GLU A 63 0.65 5.48 -13.36
C GLU A 63 1.29 4.22 -13.94
N CYS A 64 0.98 3.07 -13.35
CA CYS A 64 1.39 1.76 -13.79
C CYS A 64 0.18 0.83 -13.81
N HIS A 65 -0.18 0.38 -15.02
CA HIS A 65 -1.28 -0.57 -15.25
C HIS A 65 -0.77 -1.94 -15.71
N ASP A 66 0.54 -2.18 -15.68
CA ASP A 66 1.14 -3.46 -16.04
C ASP A 66 0.83 -4.52 -14.97
N GLY A 67 0.01 -5.50 -15.34
CA GLY A 67 -0.41 -6.59 -14.46
C GLY A 67 0.76 -7.44 -13.92
N ARG A 68 1.89 -7.53 -14.64
CA ARG A 68 3.09 -8.26 -14.17
C ARG A 68 3.77 -7.51 -13.05
N ILE A 69 3.93 -6.19 -13.18
CA ILE A 69 4.54 -5.34 -12.14
C ILE A 69 3.64 -5.33 -10.89
N ILE A 70 2.32 -5.21 -11.08
CA ILE A 70 1.33 -5.29 -9.99
C ILE A 70 1.41 -6.63 -9.27
N GLN A 71 1.52 -7.74 -10.00
CA GLN A 71 1.61 -9.07 -9.39
C GLN A 71 2.91 -9.25 -8.60
N LYS A 72 4.06 -8.83 -9.16
CA LYS A 72 5.34 -8.84 -8.44
C LYS A 72 5.31 -7.99 -7.17
N ALA A 73 4.63 -6.83 -7.20
CA ALA A 73 4.48 -5.98 -6.03
C ALA A 73 3.73 -6.69 -4.89
N LYS A 74 2.67 -7.45 -5.21
CA LYS A 74 1.94 -8.28 -4.23
C LYS A 74 2.85 -9.36 -3.63
N GLU A 75 3.59 -10.08 -4.47
CA GLU A 75 4.54 -11.11 -4.03
C GLU A 75 5.64 -10.53 -3.12
N SER A 76 6.09 -9.30 -3.40
CA SER A 76 7.04 -8.58 -2.55
C SER A 76 6.46 -8.31 -1.16
N ILE A 77 5.20 -7.85 -1.08
CA ILE A 77 4.49 -7.66 0.19
C ILE A 77 4.36 -8.99 0.94
N GLU A 78 3.99 -10.08 0.27
CA GLU A 78 3.87 -11.41 0.90
C GLU A 78 5.19 -11.86 1.50
N ARG A 79 6.30 -11.71 0.76
CA ARG A 79 7.65 -12.06 1.21
C ARG A 79 8.08 -11.22 2.41
N TYR A 80 7.79 -9.92 2.40
CA TYR A 80 8.09 -9.03 3.52
C TYR A 80 7.29 -9.41 4.77
N VAL A 81 5.98 -9.62 4.65
CA VAL A 81 5.09 -10.02 5.75
C VAL A 81 5.51 -11.37 6.34
N ALA A 82 5.93 -12.31 5.51
CA ALA A 82 6.39 -13.63 5.96
C ALA A 82 7.66 -13.55 6.83
N SER A 83 8.57 -12.62 6.51
CA SER A 83 9.80 -12.38 7.27
C SER A 83 9.59 -11.44 8.48
N HIS A 84 8.57 -10.57 8.43
CA HIS A 84 8.27 -9.57 9.44
C HIS A 84 6.79 -9.68 9.87
N PRO A 85 6.43 -10.73 10.62
CA PRO A 85 5.04 -10.98 10.96
C PRO A 85 4.45 -9.81 11.76
N PRO A 86 3.20 -9.38 11.45
CA PRO A 86 2.61 -8.22 12.09
C PRO A 86 2.32 -8.46 13.58
N ALA A 87 2.92 -7.62 14.43
CA ALA A 87 2.57 -7.52 15.85
C ALA A 87 1.12 -7.02 16.02
N ALA A 88 0.40 -7.60 16.98
CA ALA A 88 -1.05 -7.57 17.03
C ALA A 88 -1.59 -6.35 17.80
N THR A 89 -1.77 -5.21 17.14
CA THR A 89 -2.45 -4.06 17.76
C THR A 89 -3.27 -3.20 16.81
N LEU A 90 -2.94 -3.10 15.52
CA LEU A 90 -3.64 -2.24 14.53
C LEU A 90 -3.65 -2.88 13.13
N PRO A 91 -4.57 -2.47 12.23
CA PRO A 91 -4.45 -2.78 10.80
C PRO A 91 -3.10 -2.29 10.30
N ARG A 92 -2.44 -3.12 9.50
CA ARG A 92 -1.17 -2.74 8.87
C ARG A 92 -1.35 -2.58 7.39
N PHE A 93 -0.84 -1.45 6.89
CA PHE A 93 -0.79 -1.17 5.47
C PHE A 93 0.64 -1.39 5.00
N TYR A 94 0.80 -2.20 3.97
CA TYR A 94 2.07 -2.42 3.29
C TYR A 94 1.95 -1.80 1.92
N ILE A 95 2.88 -0.94 1.54
CA ILE A 95 2.85 -0.26 0.26
C ILE A 95 4.10 -0.57 -0.55
N VAL A 96 3.89 -0.82 -1.84
CA VAL A 96 4.94 -0.88 -2.86
C VAL A 96 4.56 0.11 -3.96
N PHE A 97 5.43 1.09 -4.19
CA PHE A 97 5.30 2.01 -5.32
C PHE A 97 5.66 1.29 -6.62
N LEU A 98 4.88 1.54 -7.66
CA LEU A 98 5.05 0.93 -8.96
C LEU A 98 5.79 1.90 -9.88
N ASN A 99 6.96 1.51 -10.38
CA ASN A 99 7.68 2.23 -11.43
C ASN A 99 7.83 3.74 -11.13
N GLN A 100 8.38 4.06 -9.95
CA GLN A 100 8.63 5.43 -9.51
C GLN A 100 10.14 5.70 -9.44
N PRO A 101 10.82 6.01 -10.56
CA PRO A 101 12.27 6.25 -10.59
C PRO A 101 12.75 7.28 -9.57
N GLN A 102 11.90 8.26 -9.25
CA GLN A 102 12.15 9.33 -8.30
C GLN A 102 12.09 8.89 -6.82
N ILE A 103 11.53 7.72 -6.52
CA ILE A 103 11.38 7.16 -5.16
C ILE A 103 12.49 6.13 -4.87
N GLY A 104 13.37 5.85 -5.85
CA GLY A 104 14.25 4.70 -5.81
C GLY A 104 13.45 3.42 -6.08
N CYS A 105 13.90 2.65 -7.06
CA CYS A 105 13.34 1.35 -7.37
C CYS A 105 14.46 0.31 -7.43
N ASP A 106 14.13 -0.92 -7.08
CA ASP A 106 14.97 -2.09 -7.29
C ASP A 106 15.11 -2.43 -8.79
N ALA A 107 15.83 -3.52 -9.07
CA ALA A 107 16.07 -3.99 -10.43
C ALA A 107 14.78 -4.39 -11.19
N ASP A 108 13.68 -4.63 -10.48
CA ASP A 108 12.37 -5.00 -11.02
C ASP A 108 11.41 -3.80 -11.15
N SER A 109 11.92 -2.56 -10.99
CA SER A 109 11.16 -1.32 -11.01
C SER A 109 10.13 -1.18 -9.87
N LEU A 110 10.34 -1.89 -8.75
CA LEU A 110 9.54 -1.80 -7.54
C LEU A 110 10.27 -1.00 -6.47
N SER A 111 9.55 -0.22 -5.66
CA SER A 111 10.16 0.32 -4.44
C SER A 111 10.30 -0.75 -3.37
N ASP A 112 11.05 -0.42 -2.31
CA ASP A 112 10.99 -1.15 -1.05
C ASP A 112 9.54 -1.25 -0.52
N VAL A 113 9.28 -2.28 0.28
CA VAL A 113 8.00 -2.44 0.98
C VAL A 113 8.00 -1.54 2.21
N PHE A 114 7.13 -0.54 2.23
CA PHE A 114 6.95 0.30 3.41
C PHE A 114 5.82 -0.24 4.28
N CYS A 115 6.08 -0.43 5.57
CA CYS A 115 5.07 -0.75 6.57
C CYS A 115 4.56 0.57 7.19
N MET A 116 3.26 0.81 7.09
CA MET A 116 2.53 1.95 7.63
C MET A 116 1.53 1.52 8.70
#